data_AF-A0A969I2W6-F1
#
_entry.id   AF-A0A969I2W6-F1
#
_cell.length_a   1.000
_cell.length_b   1.000
_cell.length_c   1.000
_cell.angle_alpha   90.00
_cell.angle_beta   90.00
_cell.angle_gamma   90.00
#
_symmetry.space_group_name_H-M   'P 1'
#
loop_
_entity.id
_entity.type
_entity.pdbx_description
1 polymer ?
#
loop_
_entity_poly.entity_id
_entity_poly.type
_entity_poly.pdbx_seq_one_letter_code
_entity_poly.pdbx_strand_id
1 'polypeptide(L)'
;MRKPVAAEQVAQLVQGSRKYADIDAALVATLSRSEGAKAATEKDAAKRVKRKLHQMVGAYLDAEVPFGTWLERLRTVPEGERAALCKELLGHHASTRERVAELRDIYDFIFAASAPQTVLDLACGLNPLGRVFMPLPAQTRYLATDVHRGLIGFLNEAFPLLGITGHAFVHDLLSGPPAMAADMVLLLKTLPCLEQADRACGRGLLSALQAPRVVVSFPTASLGGAKRGMQHFYQQRFLETLPAEWSVLQTQVFASELVLKLQRS
;
A
#
# COMPACT_ATOMS: atom_id res chain seq x y z
N MET A 1 -3.10 -15.11 -37.73
CA MET A 1 -2.79 -14.53 -36.39
C MET A 1 -4.08 -14.42 -35.60
N ARG A 2 -4.10 -14.86 -34.33
CA ARG A 2 -5.28 -14.72 -33.45
C ARG A 2 -5.41 -13.24 -33.07
N LYS A 3 -6.60 -12.65 -33.23
CA LYS A 3 -6.83 -11.24 -32.89
C LYS A 3 -6.71 -11.09 -31.35
N PRO A 4 -5.96 -10.11 -30.83
CA PRO A 4 -5.86 -9.90 -29.39
C PRO A 4 -7.25 -9.56 -28.81
N VAL A 5 -7.48 -10.01 -27.58
CA VAL A 5 -8.70 -9.71 -26.83
C VAL A 5 -8.72 -8.22 -26.49
N ALA A 6 -9.84 -7.53 -26.71
CA ALA A 6 -9.95 -6.11 -26.39
C ALA A 6 -9.91 -5.88 -24.88
N ALA A 7 -9.03 -4.97 -24.43
CA ALA A 7 -8.80 -4.73 -23.01
C ALA A 7 -10.03 -4.16 -22.29
N GLU A 8 -10.85 -3.38 -23.00
CA GLU A 8 -12.06 -2.76 -22.49
C GLU A 8 -13.11 -3.82 -22.08
N GLN A 9 -13.28 -4.85 -22.92
CA GLN A 9 -14.21 -5.96 -22.64
C GLN A 9 -13.75 -6.77 -21.42
N VAL A 10 -12.45 -7.02 -21.31
CA VAL A 10 -11.87 -7.71 -20.14
C VAL A 10 -12.07 -6.90 -18.87
N ALA A 11 -11.84 -5.58 -18.92
CA ALA A 11 -12.02 -4.69 -17.78
C ALA A 11 -13.48 -4.69 -17.29
N GLN A 12 -14.45 -4.63 -18.21
CA GLN A 12 -15.88 -4.72 -17.89
C GLN A 12 -16.24 -6.05 -17.21
N LEU A 13 -15.74 -7.19 -17.72
CA LEU A 13 -15.95 -8.51 -17.10
C LEU A 13 -15.33 -8.65 -15.71
N VAL A 14 -14.25 -7.92 -15.44
CA VAL A 14 -13.60 -7.90 -14.14
C VAL A 14 -14.39 -7.04 -13.16
N GLN A 15 -14.72 -5.81 -13.54
CA GLN A 15 -15.47 -4.88 -12.68
C GLN A 15 -16.93 -5.28 -12.46
N GLY A 16 -17.53 -6.05 -13.38
CA GLY A 16 -18.86 -6.62 -13.19
C GLY A 16 -18.94 -7.67 -12.08
N SER A 17 -17.81 -8.11 -11.51
CA SER A 17 -17.82 -8.97 -10.33
C SER A 17 -17.68 -8.17 -9.04
N ARG A 18 -18.61 -8.40 -8.10
CA ARG A 18 -18.71 -7.68 -6.81
C ARG A 18 -17.37 -7.49 -6.10
N LYS A 19 -16.52 -8.54 -6.07
CA LYS A 19 -15.21 -8.50 -5.41
C LYS A 19 -14.23 -7.46 -5.97
N TYR A 20 -14.32 -7.11 -7.25
CA TYR A 20 -13.40 -6.16 -7.89
C TYR A 20 -14.11 -4.89 -8.36
N ALA A 21 -15.39 -4.74 -8.01
CA ALA A 21 -16.23 -3.61 -8.40
C ALA A 21 -15.76 -2.29 -7.79
N ASP A 22 -14.95 -2.32 -6.73
CA ASP A 22 -14.37 -1.13 -6.07
C ASP A 22 -12.88 -0.93 -6.35
N ILE A 23 -12.27 -1.74 -7.20
CA ILE A 23 -10.87 -1.57 -7.58
C ILE A 23 -10.72 -0.51 -8.67
N ASP A 24 -9.69 0.32 -8.53
CA ASP A 24 -9.31 1.37 -9.46
C ASP A 24 -9.42 0.93 -10.93
N ALA A 25 -10.10 1.76 -11.71
CA ALA A 25 -10.33 1.47 -13.12
C ALA A 25 -9.04 1.53 -13.93
N ALA A 26 -8.09 2.40 -13.55
CA ALA A 26 -6.80 2.47 -14.24
C ALA A 26 -5.98 1.19 -14.01
N LEU A 27 -5.90 0.69 -12.77
CA LEU A 27 -5.29 -0.62 -12.48
C LEU A 27 -5.95 -1.75 -13.29
N VAL A 28 -7.28 -1.84 -13.28
CA VAL A 28 -7.99 -2.89 -14.04
C VAL A 28 -7.71 -2.78 -15.54
N ALA A 29 -7.65 -1.57 -16.09
CA ALA A 29 -7.31 -1.35 -17.49
C ALA A 29 -5.86 -1.73 -17.80
N THR A 30 -4.90 -1.36 -16.95
CA THR A 30 -3.48 -1.74 -17.05
C THR A 30 -3.32 -3.26 -17.08
N LEU A 31 -3.93 -3.96 -16.14
CA LEU A 31 -3.89 -5.42 -16.09
C LEU A 31 -4.59 -6.06 -17.29
N SER A 32 -5.76 -5.53 -17.69
CA SER A 32 -6.50 -6.02 -18.85
C SER A 32 -5.72 -5.90 -20.16
N ARG A 33 -4.99 -4.80 -20.38
CA ARG A 33 -4.08 -4.66 -21.52
C ARG A 33 -2.97 -5.71 -21.49
N SER A 34 -2.31 -5.86 -20.34
CA SER A 34 -1.17 -6.77 -20.20
C SER A 34 -1.54 -8.25 -20.32
N GLU A 35 -2.70 -8.66 -19.80
CA GLU A 35 -3.12 -10.07 -19.79
C GLU A 35 -4.01 -10.42 -20.99
N GLY A 36 -4.76 -9.46 -21.55
CA GLY A 36 -5.53 -9.64 -22.79
C GLY A 36 -4.65 -9.98 -23.99
N ALA A 37 -3.46 -9.37 -24.07
CA ALA A 37 -2.46 -9.69 -25.10
C ALA A 37 -1.93 -11.14 -25.04
N LYS A 38 -2.04 -11.80 -23.88
CA LYS A 38 -1.52 -13.16 -23.62
C LYS A 38 -2.61 -14.23 -23.63
N ALA A 39 -3.88 -13.83 -23.66
CA ALA A 39 -5.01 -14.71 -23.42
C ALA A 39 -5.58 -15.29 -24.71
N ALA A 40 -6.14 -16.50 -24.62
CA ALA A 40 -6.81 -17.15 -25.74
C ALA A 40 -8.25 -16.64 -25.97
N THR A 41 -8.91 -16.17 -24.91
CA THR A 41 -10.32 -15.71 -24.92
C THR A 41 -10.52 -14.60 -23.87
N GLU A 42 -11.62 -13.84 -23.98
CA GLU A 42 -12.04 -12.85 -22.98
C GLU A 42 -12.18 -13.44 -21.58
N LYS A 43 -12.76 -14.64 -21.46
CA LYS A 43 -12.93 -15.33 -20.17
C LYS A 43 -11.58 -15.74 -19.56
N ASP A 44 -10.63 -16.19 -20.38
CA ASP A 44 -9.27 -16.49 -19.91
C ASP A 44 -8.54 -15.23 -19.46
N ALA A 45 -8.62 -14.14 -20.24
CA ALA A 45 -8.06 -12.84 -19.87
C ALA A 45 -8.62 -12.35 -18.54
N ALA A 46 -9.94 -12.35 -18.38
CA ALA A 46 -10.59 -11.94 -17.13
C ALA A 46 -10.16 -12.81 -15.94
N LYS A 47 -10.01 -14.13 -16.13
CA LYS A 47 -9.51 -15.03 -15.08
C LYS A 47 -8.06 -14.69 -14.67
N ARG A 48 -7.20 -14.37 -15.64
CA ARG A 48 -5.81 -13.95 -15.39
C ARG A 48 -5.74 -12.63 -14.64
N VAL A 49 -6.53 -11.64 -15.05
CA VAL A 49 -6.64 -10.34 -14.35
C VAL A 49 -7.12 -10.52 -12.91
N LYS A 50 -8.22 -11.27 -12.71
CA LYS A 50 -8.75 -11.55 -11.36
C LYS A 50 -7.72 -12.25 -10.47
N ARG A 51 -6.90 -13.16 -11.01
CA ARG A 51 -5.81 -13.80 -10.27
C ARG A 51 -4.74 -12.80 -9.85
N LYS A 52 -4.30 -11.90 -10.75
CA LYS A 52 -3.33 -10.84 -10.41
C LYS A 52 -3.91 -9.88 -9.36
N LEU A 53 -5.14 -9.42 -9.53
CA LEU A 53 -5.83 -8.57 -8.53
C LEU A 53 -5.95 -9.25 -7.16
N HIS A 54 -6.24 -10.55 -7.13
CA HIS A 54 -6.28 -11.28 -5.87
C HIS A 54 -4.92 -11.33 -5.18
N GLN A 55 -3.84 -11.55 -5.93
CA GLN A 55 -2.47 -11.56 -5.39
C GLN A 55 -2.04 -10.18 -4.89
N MET A 56 -2.43 -9.12 -5.60
CA MET A 56 -2.00 -7.76 -5.29
C MET A 56 -2.82 -7.06 -4.22
N VAL A 57 -4.14 -7.26 -4.23
CA VAL A 57 -5.10 -6.48 -3.43
C VAL A 57 -5.97 -7.39 -2.58
N GLY A 58 -6.56 -8.41 -3.21
CA GLY A 58 -7.58 -9.26 -2.59
C GLY A 58 -7.07 -10.28 -1.57
N ALA A 59 -5.79 -10.25 -1.22
CA ALA A 59 -5.19 -11.03 -0.12
C ALA A 59 -5.15 -10.24 1.19
N TYR A 60 -5.37 -8.92 1.14
CA TYR A 60 -5.13 -8.03 2.28
C TYR A 60 -6.41 -7.52 2.96
N LEU A 61 -7.54 -7.47 2.25
CA LEU A 61 -8.86 -7.13 2.77
C LEU A 61 -9.81 -8.33 2.68
N ASP A 62 -10.66 -8.47 3.70
CA ASP A 62 -11.77 -9.42 3.69
C ASP A 62 -12.79 -9.05 2.59
N ALA A 63 -13.55 -10.04 2.12
CA ALA A 63 -14.44 -9.86 0.96
C ALA A 63 -15.58 -8.84 1.19
N GLU A 64 -15.96 -8.60 2.44
CA GLU A 64 -16.92 -7.57 2.85
C GLU A 64 -16.34 -6.80 4.04
N VAL A 65 -15.79 -5.62 3.79
CA VAL A 65 -15.27 -4.75 4.85
C VAL A 65 -16.39 -3.80 5.29
N PRO A 66 -16.81 -3.82 6.57
CA PRO A 66 -17.95 -3.04 7.04
C PRO A 66 -17.53 -1.59 7.36
N PHE A 67 -17.01 -0.87 6.34
CA PHE A 67 -16.50 0.50 6.48
C PHE A 67 -17.51 1.45 7.13
N GLY A 68 -18.80 1.33 6.78
CA GLY A 68 -19.86 2.13 7.40
C GLY A 68 -19.96 1.90 8.92
N THR A 69 -19.93 0.65 9.36
CA THR A 69 -19.93 0.31 10.80
C THR A 69 -18.69 0.85 11.51
N TRP A 70 -17.51 0.79 10.87
CA TRP A 70 -16.29 1.35 11.44
C TRP A 70 -16.35 2.88 11.58
N LEU A 71 -16.96 3.58 10.61
CA LEU A 71 -17.17 5.03 10.70
C LEU A 71 -18.12 5.40 11.83
N GLU A 72 -19.24 4.69 11.98
CA GLU A 72 -20.17 4.93 13.10
C GLU A 72 -19.49 4.73 14.45
N ARG A 73 -18.63 3.71 14.57
CA ARG A 73 -17.82 3.51 15.76
C ARG A 73 -16.84 4.66 15.99
N LEU A 74 -16.15 5.15 14.94
CA LEU A 74 -15.24 6.30 15.05
C LEU A 74 -15.96 7.60 15.43
N ARG A 75 -17.21 7.78 14.99
CA ARG A 75 -18.05 8.95 15.33
C ARG A 75 -18.51 8.95 16.78
N THR A 76 -18.71 7.77 17.37
CA THR A 76 -19.35 7.62 18.69
C THR A 76 -18.37 7.30 19.81
N VAL A 77 -17.19 6.74 19.50
CA VAL A 77 -16.17 6.40 20.50
C VAL A 77 -15.67 7.65 21.23
N PRO A 78 -15.53 7.62 22.56
CA PRO A 78 -14.87 8.69 23.31
C PRO A 78 -13.44 8.95 22.79
N GLU A 79 -12.99 10.21 22.83
CA GLU A 79 -11.67 10.58 22.31
C GLU A 79 -10.52 9.77 22.93
N GLY A 80 -10.59 9.50 24.24
CA GLY A 80 -9.60 8.68 24.96
C GLY A 80 -9.56 7.20 24.55
N GLU A 81 -10.61 6.69 23.92
CA GLU A 81 -10.73 5.30 23.45
C GLU A 81 -10.44 5.15 21.94
N ARG A 82 -10.33 6.27 21.22
CA ARG A 82 -10.12 6.31 19.76
C ARG A 82 -8.86 5.57 19.34
N ALA A 83 -7.76 5.70 20.10
CA ALA A 83 -6.53 4.97 19.80
C ALA A 83 -6.72 3.45 19.90
N ALA A 84 -7.45 2.96 20.91
CA ALA A 84 -7.75 1.54 21.04
C ALA A 84 -8.58 1.02 19.86
N LEU A 85 -9.61 1.79 19.45
CA LEU A 85 -10.39 1.47 18.25
C LEU A 85 -9.52 1.44 16.99
N CYS A 86 -8.66 2.44 16.75
CA CYS A 86 -7.74 2.44 15.61
C CYS A 86 -6.84 1.19 15.60
N LYS A 87 -6.32 0.78 16.76
CA LYS A 87 -5.50 -0.44 16.89
C LYS A 87 -6.28 -1.70 16.54
N GLU A 88 -7.54 -1.79 16.96
CA GLU A 88 -8.44 -2.89 16.58
C GLU A 88 -8.67 -2.91 15.06
N LEU A 89 -9.02 -1.77 14.47
CA LEU A 89 -9.31 -1.66 13.03
C LEU A 89 -8.09 -2.01 12.16
N LEU A 90 -6.87 -1.66 12.58
CA LEU A 90 -5.63 -2.09 11.94
C LEU A 90 -5.51 -3.63 11.83
N GLY A 91 -6.15 -4.38 12.73
CA GLY A 91 -6.18 -5.85 12.72
C GLY A 91 -6.99 -6.47 11.55
N HIS A 92 -7.85 -5.70 10.90
CA HIS A 92 -8.69 -6.18 9.79
C HIS A 92 -8.01 -6.15 8.42
N HIS A 93 -6.74 -5.74 8.34
CA HIS A 93 -5.96 -5.77 7.10
C HIS A 93 -4.65 -6.52 7.34
N ALA A 94 -4.30 -7.48 6.49
CA ALA A 94 -3.24 -8.44 6.78
C ALA A 94 -1.88 -7.77 7.08
N SER A 95 -1.47 -6.80 6.25
CA SER A 95 -0.19 -6.08 6.41
C SER A 95 -0.13 -5.22 7.69
N THR A 96 -1.25 -4.62 8.10
CA THR A 96 -1.30 -3.80 9.33
C THR A 96 -1.45 -4.68 10.56
N ARG A 97 -2.23 -5.76 10.50
CA ARG A 97 -2.38 -6.75 11.57
C ARG A 97 -1.04 -7.31 12.02
N GLU A 98 -0.16 -7.63 11.08
CA GLU A 98 1.21 -8.08 11.35
C GLU A 98 2.05 -7.06 12.13
N ARG A 99 1.76 -5.75 11.97
CA ARG A 99 2.49 -4.66 12.63
C ARG A 99 1.92 -4.25 13.98
N VAL A 100 0.67 -4.59 14.30
CA VAL A 100 -0.04 -4.14 15.52
C VAL A 100 0.75 -4.38 16.81
N ALA A 101 1.52 -5.47 16.89
CA ALA A 101 2.31 -5.82 18.07
C ALA A 101 3.54 -4.91 18.31
N GLU A 102 4.15 -4.40 17.24
CA GLU A 102 5.40 -3.60 17.26
C GLU A 102 5.17 -2.20 16.67
N LEU A 103 3.91 -1.77 16.55
CA LEU A 103 3.50 -0.61 15.76
C LEU A 103 4.21 0.69 16.20
N ARG A 104 4.30 0.91 17.51
CA ARG A 104 4.95 2.09 18.09
C ARG A 104 6.45 2.08 17.83
N ASP A 105 7.12 0.95 18.04
CA ASP A 105 8.56 0.82 17.81
C ASP A 105 8.92 1.03 16.33
N ILE A 106 8.09 0.51 15.42
CA ILE A 106 8.23 0.74 13.99
C ILE A 106 8.06 2.22 13.65
N TYR A 107 7.03 2.91 14.16
CA TYR A 107 6.84 4.33 13.88
C TYR A 107 7.90 5.22 14.53
N ASP A 108 8.32 4.92 15.75
CA ASP A 108 9.40 5.63 16.44
C ASP A 108 10.71 5.49 15.66
N PHE A 109 11.00 4.29 15.13
CA PHE A 109 12.10 4.12 14.19
C PHE A 109 11.89 4.97 12.93
N ILE A 110 10.77 4.81 12.20
CA ILE A 110 10.49 5.50 10.93
C ILE A 110 10.67 7.02 11.03
N PHE A 111 10.13 7.64 12.08
CA PHE A 111 10.07 9.09 12.24
C PHE A 111 11.17 9.66 13.15
N ALA A 112 12.15 8.85 13.57
CA ALA A 112 13.30 9.33 14.32
C ALA A 112 14.07 10.43 13.55
N ALA A 113 14.79 11.27 14.31
CA ALA A 113 15.64 12.39 13.87
C ALA A 113 14.92 13.64 13.34
N SER A 114 13.88 13.54 12.51
CA SER A 114 13.17 14.73 12.01
C SER A 114 11.76 14.41 11.51
N ALA A 115 10.78 15.09 12.10
CA ALA A 115 9.39 15.02 11.67
C ALA A 115 9.19 15.69 10.30
N PRO A 116 8.68 14.98 9.27
CA PRO A 116 8.31 15.57 7.99
C PRO A 116 7.10 16.53 8.14
N GLN A 117 7.05 17.57 7.31
CA GLN A 117 5.87 18.41 7.17
C GLN A 117 4.80 17.72 6.31
N THR A 118 5.23 16.95 5.29
CA THR A 118 4.34 16.15 4.45
C THR A 118 4.79 14.69 4.36
N VAL A 119 3.88 13.76 4.66
CA VAL A 119 4.03 12.32 4.45
C VAL A 119 3.15 11.88 3.30
N LEU A 120 3.69 11.08 2.38
CA LEU A 120 2.93 10.40 1.33
C LEU A 120 3.01 8.88 1.51
N ASP A 121 1.90 8.26 1.87
CA ASP A 121 1.76 6.82 2.15
C ASP A 121 1.21 6.08 0.93
N LEU A 122 2.07 5.29 0.27
CA LEU A 122 1.79 4.65 -1.02
C LEU A 122 1.38 3.17 -0.83
N ALA A 123 0.23 2.80 -1.40
CA ALA A 123 -0.46 1.54 -1.12
C ALA A 123 -0.73 1.38 0.39
N CYS A 124 -1.35 2.41 0.95
CA CYS A 124 -1.43 2.66 2.38
C CYS A 124 -2.23 1.59 3.16
N GLY A 125 -3.15 0.86 2.53
CA GLY A 125 -4.07 -0.02 3.24
C GLY A 125 -4.76 0.71 4.40
N LEU A 126 -4.75 0.10 5.59
CA LEU A 126 -5.25 0.73 6.82
C LEU A 126 -4.17 1.49 7.63
N ASN A 127 -2.93 1.59 7.13
CA ASN A 127 -1.83 2.26 7.84
C ASN A 127 -2.16 3.69 8.32
N PRO A 128 -2.96 4.51 7.61
CA PRO A 128 -3.32 5.84 8.08
C PRO A 128 -4.07 5.86 9.43
N LEU A 129 -4.78 4.77 9.79
CA LEU A 129 -5.37 4.65 11.14
C LEU A 129 -4.30 4.60 12.25
N GLY A 130 -3.07 4.22 11.90
CA GLY A 130 -1.93 4.22 12.80
C GLY A 130 -1.40 5.62 13.12
N ARG A 131 -1.92 6.68 12.49
CA ARG A 131 -1.49 8.07 12.70
C ARG A 131 -1.55 8.53 14.16
N VAL A 132 -2.47 7.99 14.96
CA VAL A 132 -2.60 8.23 16.40
C VAL A 132 -1.42 7.68 17.22
N PHE A 133 -0.60 6.80 16.63
CA PHE A 133 0.60 6.22 17.22
C PHE A 133 1.91 6.76 16.64
N MET A 134 1.84 7.58 15.58
CA MET A 134 3.03 8.15 14.95
C MET A 134 3.50 9.38 15.75
N PRO A 135 4.80 9.53 16.05
CA PRO A 135 5.35 10.71 16.72
C PRO A 135 5.46 11.90 15.74
N LEU A 136 4.34 12.26 15.12
CA LEU A 136 4.23 13.33 14.13
C LEU A 136 3.45 14.53 14.69
N PRO A 137 3.93 15.76 14.49
CA PRO A 137 3.20 16.98 14.83
C PRO A 137 1.79 16.99 14.22
N ALA A 138 0.81 17.58 14.90
CA ALA A 138 -0.58 17.60 14.43
C ALA A 138 -0.74 18.25 13.04
N GLN A 139 0.11 19.23 12.74
CA GLN A 139 0.15 19.95 11.46
C GLN A 139 0.81 19.17 10.31
N THR A 140 1.43 18.01 10.57
CA THR A 140 2.00 17.19 9.49
C THR A 140 0.88 16.77 8.54
N ARG A 141 1.00 17.17 7.27
CA ARG A 141 0.08 16.80 6.21
C ARG A 141 0.29 15.33 5.84
N TYR A 142 -0.76 14.54 5.92
CA TYR A 142 -0.73 13.11 5.62
C TYR A 142 -1.53 12.82 4.35
N LEU A 143 -0.84 12.45 3.28
CA LEU A 143 -1.43 12.03 2.01
C LEU A 143 -1.35 10.52 1.92
N ALA A 144 -2.43 9.87 1.53
CA ALA A 144 -2.48 8.42 1.44
C ALA A 144 -3.08 7.98 0.11
N THR A 145 -2.60 6.87 -0.44
CA THR A 145 -3.19 6.33 -1.65
C THR A 145 -3.22 4.81 -1.67
N ASP A 146 -4.26 4.28 -2.29
CA ASP A 146 -4.47 2.85 -2.51
C ASP A 146 -5.36 2.66 -3.75
N VAL A 147 -5.53 1.43 -4.21
CA VAL A 147 -6.33 1.12 -5.41
C VAL A 147 -7.77 0.77 -5.08
N HIS A 148 -8.13 0.62 -3.81
CA HIS A 148 -9.49 0.26 -3.39
C HIS A 148 -10.35 1.49 -3.06
N ARG A 149 -11.36 1.79 -3.88
CA ARG A 149 -12.26 2.96 -3.73
C ARG A 149 -12.98 3.00 -2.38
N GLY A 150 -13.57 1.89 -1.93
CA GLY A 150 -14.25 1.82 -0.64
C GLY A 150 -13.34 2.16 0.55
N LEU A 151 -12.12 1.61 0.58
CA LEU A 151 -11.09 1.95 1.56
C LEU A 151 -10.74 3.45 1.53
N ILE A 152 -10.53 4.02 0.34
CA ILE A 152 -10.21 5.44 0.22
C ILE A 152 -11.36 6.33 0.67
N GLY A 153 -12.61 5.98 0.34
CA GLY A 153 -13.79 6.67 0.86
C GLY A 153 -13.85 6.64 2.38
N PHE A 154 -13.66 5.46 2.97
CA PHE A 154 -13.57 5.28 4.42
C PHE A 154 -12.48 6.16 5.06
N LEU A 155 -11.26 6.15 4.51
CA LEU A 155 -10.15 6.93 5.05
C LEU A 155 -10.43 8.43 5.00
N ASN A 156 -11.02 8.94 3.91
CA ASN A 156 -11.38 10.35 3.79
C ASN A 156 -12.42 10.80 4.83
N GLU A 157 -13.36 9.94 5.19
CA GLU A 157 -14.30 10.23 6.29
C GLU A 157 -13.66 10.07 7.68
N ALA A 158 -12.71 9.14 7.83
CA ALA A 158 -12.02 8.90 9.10
C ALA A 158 -11.00 9.99 9.45
N PHE A 159 -10.28 10.55 8.48
CA PHE A 159 -9.22 11.54 8.71
C PHE A 159 -9.63 12.72 9.61
N PRO A 160 -10.75 13.44 9.35
CA PRO A 160 -11.18 14.53 10.22
C PRO A 160 -11.56 14.05 11.63
N LEU A 161 -12.17 12.85 11.74
CA LEU A 161 -12.48 12.25 13.06
C LEU A 161 -11.23 11.91 13.85
N LEU A 162 -10.09 11.69 13.18
CA LEU A 162 -8.81 11.37 13.79
C LEU A 162 -7.88 12.59 13.92
N GLY A 163 -8.34 13.80 13.54
CA GLY A 163 -7.52 15.02 13.56
C GLY A 163 -6.37 15.02 12.55
N ILE A 164 -6.51 14.25 11.46
CA ILE A 164 -5.48 14.11 10.42
C ILE A 164 -5.67 15.20 9.38
N THR A 165 -4.66 16.06 9.23
CA THR A 165 -4.63 17.05 8.14
C THR A 165 -4.19 16.38 6.85
N GLY A 166 -5.06 16.29 5.85
CA GLY A 166 -4.73 15.68 4.56
C GLY A 166 -5.92 14.98 3.91
N HIS A 167 -5.65 14.06 2.98
CA HIS A 167 -6.69 13.24 2.34
C HIS A 167 -6.08 11.97 1.76
N ALA A 168 -6.95 11.00 1.51
CA ALA A 168 -6.65 9.79 0.77
C ALA A 168 -7.17 9.89 -0.68
N PHE A 169 -6.51 9.27 -1.64
CA PHE A 169 -6.95 9.23 -3.03
C PHE A 169 -6.70 7.87 -3.68
N VAL A 170 -7.35 7.62 -4.82
CA VAL A 170 -7.20 6.36 -5.55
C VAL A 170 -6.05 6.50 -6.55
N HIS A 171 -5.08 5.58 -6.54
CA HIS A 171 -3.96 5.61 -7.48
C HIS A 171 -3.35 4.23 -7.73
N ASP A 172 -3.09 3.92 -9.00
CA ASP A 172 -2.38 2.72 -9.45
C ASP A 172 -0.86 2.97 -9.55
N LEU A 173 -0.09 2.38 -8.63
CA LEU A 173 1.37 2.48 -8.63
C LEU A 173 2.05 1.74 -9.79
N LEU A 174 1.37 0.84 -10.51
CA LEU A 174 1.92 0.25 -11.74
C LEU A 174 2.08 1.28 -12.86
N SER A 175 1.35 2.40 -12.78
CA SER A 175 1.48 3.53 -13.70
C SER A 175 2.55 4.54 -13.29
N GLY A 176 3.24 4.29 -12.16
CA GLY A 176 4.19 5.22 -11.55
C GLY A 176 3.62 5.91 -10.29
N PRO A 177 4.44 6.71 -9.59
CA PRO A 177 3.98 7.43 -8.42
C PRO A 177 3.02 8.56 -8.80
N PRO A 178 2.16 9.01 -7.87
CA PRO A 178 1.44 10.26 -8.06
C PRO A 178 2.45 11.41 -8.23
N ALA A 179 2.14 12.38 -9.10
CA ALA A 179 3.00 13.53 -9.38
C ALA A 179 2.92 14.57 -8.25
N MET A 180 3.36 14.19 -7.05
CA MET A 180 3.29 14.98 -5.84
C MET A 180 4.63 14.93 -5.10
N ALA A 181 5.06 16.09 -4.60
CA ALA A 181 6.21 16.18 -3.72
C ALA A 181 5.80 15.92 -2.26
N ALA A 182 6.67 15.27 -1.49
CA ALA A 182 6.53 15.08 -0.05
C ALA A 182 7.90 15.04 0.63
N ASP A 183 7.98 15.39 1.91
CA ASP A 183 9.25 15.34 2.65
C ASP A 183 9.67 13.90 2.98
N MET A 184 8.68 13.00 3.05
CA MET A 184 8.86 11.58 3.27
C MET A 184 7.80 10.78 2.54
N VAL A 185 8.21 9.72 1.85
CA VAL A 185 7.31 8.71 1.27
C VAL A 185 7.40 7.42 2.06
N LEU A 186 6.26 6.77 2.30
CA LEU A 186 6.19 5.43 2.88
C LEU A 186 5.79 4.42 1.80
N LEU A 187 6.57 3.35 1.67
CA LEU A 187 6.33 2.19 0.81
C LEU A 187 6.40 0.92 1.66
N LEU A 188 5.36 0.70 2.47
CA LEU A 188 5.37 -0.33 3.51
C LEU A 188 4.83 -1.66 2.99
N LYS A 189 5.70 -2.66 2.83
CA LYS A 189 5.40 -3.98 2.22
C LYS A 189 4.83 -3.89 0.80
N THR A 190 5.09 -2.78 0.10
CA THR A 190 4.49 -2.48 -1.22
C THR A 190 5.31 -3.07 -2.38
N LEU A 191 6.63 -2.90 -2.38
CA LEU A 191 7.48 -3.23 -3.53
C LEU A 191 7.39 -4.72 -3.95
N PRO A 192 7.41 -5.72 -3.04
CA PRO A 192 7.28 -7.11 -3.44
C PRO A 192 5.99 -7.42 -4.20
N CYS A 193 4.89 -6.73 -3.85
CA CYS A 193 3.60 -6.87 -4.52
C CYS A 193 3.65 -6.30 -5.95
N LEU A 194 4.20 -5.10 -6.12
CA LEU A 194 4.35 -4.47 -7.43
C LEU A 194 5.27 -5.28 -8.35
N GLU A 195 6.39 -5.79 -7.82
CA GLU A 195 7.36 -6.56 -8.60
C GLU A 195 6.87 -7.94 -9.07
N GLN A 196 5.84 -8.50 -8.41
CA GLN A 196 5.15 -9.69 -8.90
C GLN A 196 4.31 -9.38 -10.16
N ALA A 197 3.80 -8.15 -10.27
CA ALA A 197 3.06 -7.71 -11.44
C ALA A 197 4.00 -7.30 -12.58
N ASP A 198 5.01 -6.49 -12.27
CA ASP A 198 6.06 -6.01 -13.17
C ASP A 198 7.38 -5.84 -12.40
N ARG A 199 8.39 -6.64 -12.75
CA ARG A 199 9.70 -6.66 -12.09
C ARG A 199 10.44 -5.31 -12.15
N ALA A 200 10.17 -4.46 -13.15
CA ALA A 200 10.82 -3.17 -13.28
C ALA A 200 10.13 -2.06 -12.46
N CYS A 201 8.89 -2.30 -12.01
CA CYS A 201 8.06 -1.28 -11.36
C CYS A 201 8.71 -0.71 -10.09
N GLY A 202 9.32 -1.55 -9.25
CA GLY A 202 9.93 -1.08 -8.00
C GLY A 202 11.05 -0.05 -8.22
N ARG A 203 11.98 -0.35 -9.14
CA ARG A 203 13.07 0.57 -9.51
C ARG A 203 12.52 1.85 -10.15
N GLY A 204 11.61 1.72 -11.12
CA GLY A 204 11.02 2.86 -11.81
C GLY A 204 10.24 3.78 -10.86
N LEU A 205 9.50 3.20 -9.91
CA LEU A 205 8.78 3.92 -8.88
C LEU A 205 9.75 4.76 -8.02
N LEU A 206 10.78 4.14 -7.45
CA LEU A 206 11.76 4.84 -6.61
C LEU A 206 12.49 5.97 -7.35
N SER A 207 12.85 5.78 -8.61
CA SER A 207 13.47 6.84 -9.40
C SER A 207 12.54 8.03 -9.66
N ALA A 208 11.24 7.78 -9.84
CA ALA A 208 10.26 8.81 -10.15
C ALA A 208 9.71 9.56 -8.91
N LEU A 209 9.97 9.09 -7.68
CA LEU A 209 9.48 9.75 -6.47
C LEU A 209 10.06 11.16 -6.32
N GLN A 210 9.21 12.11 -5.93
CA GLN A 210 9.58 13.49 -5.62
C GLN A 210 9.70 13.68 -4.11
N ALA A 211 10.65 12.98 -3.49
CA ALA A 211 10.89 13.09 -2.05
C ALA A 211 12.39 13.00 -1.73
N PRO A 212 12.88 13.69 -0.68
CA PRO A 212 14.25 13.54 -0.22
C PRO A 212 14.45 12.29 0.65
N ARG A 213 13.38 11.76 1.25
CA ARG A 213 13.41 10.58 2.12
C ARG A 213 12.34 9.58 1.74
N VAL A 214 12.68 8.30 1.75
CA VAL A 214 11.73 7.20 1.51
C VAL A 214 11.95 6.15 2.57
N VAL A 215 10.86 5.63 3.12
CA VAL A 215 10.88 4.44 3.94
C VAL A 215 10.32 3.29 3.13
N VAL A 216 11.12 2.25 2.96
CA VAL A 216 10.71 1.00 2.31
C VAL A 216 10.69 -0.10 3.35
N SER A 217 9.69 -0.96 3.30
CA SER A 217 9.69 -2.16 4.15
C SER A 217 9.34 -3.44 3.41
N PHE A 218 9.79 -4.55 3.98
CA PHE A 218 9.61 -5.90 3.46
C PHE A 218 9.08 -6.84 4.55
N PRO A 219 8.19 -7.79 4.21
CA PRO A 219 7.77 -8.80 5.18
C PRO A 219 8.92 -9.75 5.53
N THR A 220 9.05 -10.11 6.80
CA THR A 220 10.09 -11.05 7.29
C THR A 220 9.68 -12.52 7.14
N ALA A 221 8.41 -12.79 6.84
CA ALA A 221 7.87 -14.11 6.53
C ALA A 221 6.90 -14.02 5.35
N SER A 222 6.66 -15.14 4.65
CA SER A 222 5.55 -15.19 3.68
C SER A 222 4.19 -15.18 4.39
N LEU A 223 3.14 -14.76 3.69
CA LEU A 223 1.75 -14.86 4.18
C LEU A 223 1.33 -16.30 4.56
N GLY A 224 2.08 -17.32 4.10
CA GLY A 224 1.90 -18.74 4.45
C GLY A 224 2.83 -19.26 5.55
N GLY A 225 3.59 -18.40 6.24
CA GLY A 225 4.37 -18.75 7.42
C GLY A 225 5.80 -19.28 7.18
N ALA A 226 6.30 -19.25 5.94
CA ALA A 226 7.70 -19.64 5.68
C ALA A 226 8.66 -18.52 6.14
N LYS A 227 9.46 -18.80 7.18
CA LYS A 227 10.32 -17.81 7.88
C LYS A 227 11.78 -17.79 7.43
N ARG A 228 12.31 -18.87 6.84
CA ARG A 228 13.77 -19.00 6.60
C ARG A 228 14.20 -18.28 5.32
N GLY A 229 15.06 -17.27 5.46
CA GLY A 229 15.81 -16.64 4.35
C GLY A 229 15.11 -15.47 3.64
N MET A 230 13.83 -15.20 3.90
CA MET A 230 13.06 -14.16 3.21
C MET A 230 13.61 -12.75 3.42
N GLN A 231 14.00 -12.42 4.66
CA GLN A 231 14.59 -11.12 4.99
C GLN A 231 15.86 -10.86 4.18
N HIS A 232 16.80 -11.81 4.18
CA HIS A 232 18.07 -11.68 3.48
C HIS A 232 17.86 -11.62 1.96
N PHE A 233 16.92 -12.43 1.43
CA PHE A 233 16.56 -12.42 0.02
C PHE A 233 16.01 -11.06 -0.44
N TYR A 234 15.03 -10.50 0.28
CA TYR A 234 14.48 -9.18 -0.07
C TYR A 234 15.52 -8.08 0.09
N GLN A 235 16.29 -8.09 1.18
CA GLN A 235 17.31 -7.09 1.42
C GLN A 235 18.38 -7.09 0.33
N GLN A 236 18.99 -8.25 0.03
CA GLN A 236 20.02 -8.33 -1.00
C GLN A 236 19.50 -7.89 -2.37
N ARG A 237 18.36 -8.47 -2.79
CA ARG A 237 17.77 -8.14 -4.08
C ARG A 237 17.40 -6.67 -4.18
N PHE A 238 16.88 -6.08 -3.11
CA PHE A 238 16.55 -4.66 -3.07
C PHE A 238 17.79 -3.78 -3.19
N LEU A 239 18.87 -4.10 -2.48
CA LEU A 239 20.12 -3.35 -2.55
C LEU A 239 20.77 -3.44 -3.94
N GLU A 240 20.65 -4.58 -4.62
CA GLU A 240 21.13 -4.76 -6.00
C GLU A 240 20.34 -3.94 -7.03
N THR A 241 19.07 -3.65 -6.76
CA THR A 241 18.18 -2.93 -7.69
C THR A 241 17.92 -1.47 -7.29
N LEU A 242 18.44 -1.04 -6.15
CA LEU A 242 18.32 0.32 -5.64
C LEU A 242 18.88 1.32 -6.67
N PRO A 243 18.10 2.33 -7.10
CA PRO A 243 18.62 3.35 -8.00
C PRO A 243 19.80 4.12 -7.37
N ALA A 244 20.76 4.52 -8.18
CA ALA A 244 22.03 5.11 -7.73
C ALA A 244 21.86 6.44 -6.97
N GLU A 245 20.75 7.14 -7.20
CA GLU A 245 20.38 8.35 -6.48
C GLU A 245 19.97 8.10 -5.03
N TRP A 246 19.72 6.84 -4.62
CA TRP A 246 19.30 6.51 -3.26
C TRP A 246 20.43 5.86 -2.46
N SER A 247 20.61 6.36 -1.24
CA SER A 247 21.49 5.76 -0.23
C SER A 247 20.68 5.23 0.94
N VAL A 248 21.05 4.07 1.48
CA VAL A 248 20.44 3.52 2.71
C VAL A 248 21.07 4.19 3.92
N LEU A 249 20.27 4.92 4.69
CA LEU A 249 20.72 5.56 5.92
C LEU A 249 20.74 4.60 7.10
N GLN A 250 19.64 3.85 7.26
CA GLN A 250 19.42 2.98 8.40
C GLN A 250 18.56 1.80 7.99
N THR A 251 18.84 0.65 8.60
CA THR A 251 18.07 -0.59 8.44
C THR A 251 17.75 -1.14 9.82
N GLN A 252 16.50 -1.50 10.05
CA GLN A 252 16.05 -2.14 11.29
C GLN A 252 15.18 -3.35 10.97
N VAL A 253 15.35 -4.40 11.76
CA VAL A 253 14.56 -5.63 11.67
C VAL A 253 13.65 -5.70 12.88
N PHE A 254 12.36 -5.84 12.63
CA PHE A 254 11.30 -6.13 13.59
C PHE A 254 10.80 -7.56 13.36
N ALA A 255 9.98 -8.09 14.26
CA ALA A 255 9.51 -9.47 14.14
C ALA A 255 8.72 -9.71 12.84
N SER A 256 7.91 -8.73 12.41
CA SER A 256 7.09 -8.85 11.19
C SER A 256 7.61 -8.09 9.97
N GLU A 257 8.68 -7.29 10.11
CA GLU A 257 9.05 -6.31 9.09
C GLU A 257 10.53 -5.92 9.10
N LEU A 258 11.15 -5.92 7.92
CA LEU A 258 12.44 -5.27 7.67
C LEU A 258 12.16 -3.86 7.14
N VAL A 259 12.67 -2.83 7.81
CA VAL A 259 12.44 -1.42 7.47
C VAL A 259 13.77 -0.75 7.11
N LEU A 260 13.81 -0.10 5.94
CA LEU A 260 14.96 0.67 5.45
C LEU A 260 14.56 2.13 5.28
N LYS A 261 15.40 3.03 5.79
CA LYS A 261 15.31 4.48 5.52
C LYS A 261 16.28 4.83 4.41
N LEU A 262 15.76 5.43 3.36
CA LEU A 262 16.51 5.89 2.20
C LEU A 262 16.57 7.40 2.19
N GLN A 263 17.69 7.93 1.73
CA GLN A 263 17.88 9.33 1.43
C GLN A 263 18.31 9.49 -0.02
N ARG A 264 17.73 10.47 -0.70
CA ARG A 264 18.17 10.87 -2.03
C ARG A 264 19.47 11.66 -1.89
N SER A 265 20.46 11.26 -2.69
CA SER A 265 21.80 11.85 -2.77
C SER A 265 21.77 13.21 -3.46
#